data_AF-A0A1T4XJQ7-F1
#
_entry.id   AF-A0A1T4XJQ7-F1
#
_cell.length_a   1.000
_cell.length_b   1.000
_cell.length_c   1.000
_cell.angle_alpha   90.00
_cell.angle_beta   90.00
_cell.angle_gamma   90.00
#
_symmetry.space_group_name_H-M   'P 1'
#
loop_
_entity.id
_entity.type
_entity.pdbx_description
1 polymer ?
#
loop_
_entity_poly.entity_id
_entity_poly.type
_entity_poly.pdbx_seq_one_letter_code
_entity_poly.pdbx_strand_id
1 'polypeptide(L)'
;MKSGHYSLSLLLIVFSLMSLSTAQATDKPVRVKPSKVSSAKSRFREKQFTDWLAFEAMNKLSESKRASGEQMIYYEYHEGKMAYRAIFSKAIQFNGWWRITISGEREMENQVNDYKSKGFEPLFVVLEGNFYSMLFVKPDQLDAARKLTAELGIEPPVLK
;
A
#
# COMPACT_ATOMS: atom_id res chain seq x y z
N MET A 1 15.17 -48.28 59.82
CA MET A 1 15.56 -46.87 60.10
C MET A 1 15.28 -46.03 58.87
N LYS A 2 14.47 -44.96 59.05
CA LYS A 2 13.97 -43.91 58.13
C LYS A 2 13.11 -44.38 56.93
N SER A 3 11.77 -44.29 56.91
CA SER A 3 10.85 -43.12 56.87
C SER A 3 11.18 -42.14 55.72
N GLY A 4 10.31 -41.73 54.80
CA GLY A 4 8.87 -41.80 54.61
C GLY A 4 8.46 -40.71 53.60
N HIS A 5 7.16 -40.63 53.30
CA HIS A 5 6.40 -39.51 52.70
C HIS A 5 5.93 -39.59 51.22
N TYR A 6 4.63 -39.89 51.16
CA TYR A 6 3.55 -39.62 50.19
C TYR A 6 3.65 -38.35 49.33
N SER A 7 3.06 -38.37 48.12
CA SER A 7 1.82 -37.62 47.84
C SER A 7 1.19 -37.97 46.48
N LEU A 8 -0.09 -38.32 46.55
CA LEU A 8 -1.10 -38.25 45.48
C LEU A 8 -1.34 -36.79 45.05
N SER A 9 -1.84 -36.62 43.81
CA SER A 9 -2.86 -35.64 43.36
C SER A 9 -2.45 -34.59 42.30
N LEU A 10 -3.23 -34.62 41.20
CA LEU A 10 -3.77 -33.50 40.41
C LEU A 10 -2.79 -32.50 39.73
N LEU A 11 -2.89 -32.36 38.41
CA LEU A 11 -3.81 -31.37 37.80
C LEU A 11 -3.82 -31.49 36.26
N LEU A 12 -5.02 -31.67 35.69
CA LEU A 12 -5.32 -31.36 34.28
C LEU A 12 -5.14 -29.86 34.03
N ILE A 13 -4.38 -29.47 33.00
CA ILE A 13 -4.61 -28.20 32.30
C ILE A 13 -4.62 -28.48 30.80
N VAL A 14 -5.85 -28.67 30.31
CA VAL A 14 -6.43 -28.20 29.05
C VAL A 14 -5.42 -27.84 27.95
N PHE A 15 -5.29 -28.76 26.99
CA PHE A 15 -4.79 -28.50 25.65
C PHE A 15 -5.78 -27.57 24.92
N SER A 16 -5.77 -26.28 25.24
CA SER A 16 -6.37 -25.24 24.38
C SER A 16 -5.39 -24.95 23.25
N LEU A 17 -5.12 -25.95 22.41
CA LEU A 17 -4.48 -25.69 21.12
C LEU A 17 -5.52 -25.02 20.25
N MET A 18 -5.46 -23.69 20.31
CA MET A 18 -5.85 -22.72 19.30
C MET A 18 -6.72 -23.31 18.20
N SER A 19 -8.03 -23.09 18.33
CA SER A 19 -8.89 -22.93 17.17
C SER A 19 -8.19 -21.90 16.27
N LEU A 20 -7.44 -22.38 15.28
CA LEU A 20 -7.20 -21.62 14.07
C LEU A 20 -8.58 -21.43 13.48
N SER A 21 -9.26 -20.39 13.94
CA SER A 21 -10.30 -19.75 13.17
C SER A 21 -9.62 -19.39 11.87
N THR A 22 -9.79 -20.24 10.86
CA THR A 22 -9.75 -19.81 9.47
C THR A 22 -10.81 -18.73 9.40
N ALA A 23 -10.41 -17.48 9.68
CA ALA A 23 -11.12 -16.32 9.21
C ALA A 23 -11.19 -16.55 7.70
N GLN A 24 -12.31 -17.11 7.26
CA GLN A 24 -12.61 -17.31 5.87
C GLN A 24 -12.65 -15.89 5.33
N ALA A 25 -11.53 -15.47 4.72
CA ALA A 25 -11.45 -14.20 4.03
C ALA A 25 -12.67 -14.18 3.12
N THR A 26 -13.56 -13.24 3.38
CA THR A 26 -14.79 -13.11 2.61
C THR A 26 -14.36 -12.80 1.19
N ASP A 27 -14.38 -13.80 0.30
CA ASP A 27 -14.04 -13.74 -1.13
C ASP A 27 -15.03 -12.89 -1.95
N LYS A 28 -15.62 -11.86 -1.34
CA LYS A 28 -16.34 -10.85 -2.09
C LYS A 28 -15.28 -9.96 -2.75
N PRO A 29 -15.27 -9.86 -4.09
CA PRO A 29 -14.31 -9.00 -4.77
C PRO A 29 -14.52 -7.56 -4.28
N VAL A 30 -13.47 -6.95 -3.70
CA VAL A 30 -13.50 -5.53 -3.35
C VAL A 30 -13.78 -4.72 -4.60
N ARG A 31 -14.84 -3.92 -4.55
CA ARG A 31 -15.13 -2.95 -5.61
C ARG A 31 -14.38 -1.67 -5.31
N VAL A 32 -13.71 -1.11 -6.32
CA VAL A 32 -12.83 0.04 -6.12
C VAL A 32 -13.33 1.23 -6.94
N LYS A 33 -13.74 2.29 -6.25
CA LYS A 33 -13.90 3.60 -6.88
C LYS A 33 -12.53 4.31 -6.86
N PRO A 34 -11.99 4.71 -8.02
CA PRO A 34 -10.72 5.42 -8.10
C PRO A 34 -10.68 6.69 -7.26
N SER A 35 -9.49 7.00 -6.77
CA SER A 35 -9.08 8.26 -6.18
C SER A 35 -9.42 9.44 -7.08
N LYS A 36 -9.96 10.50 -6.48
CA LYS A 36 -10.16 11.77 -7.15
C LYS A 36 -8.87 12.60 -7.07
N VAL A 37 -8.46 13.17 -8.20
CA VAL A 37 -7.33 14.10 -8.27
C VAL A 37 -7.85 15.51 -8.54
N SER A 38 -7.64 16.41 -7.58
CA SER A 38 -8.13 17.79 -7.63
C SER A 38 -7.34 18.62 -8.63
N SER A 39 -8.08 19.31 -9.51
CA SER A 39 -7.53 20.30 -10.45
C SER A 39 -7.02 21.56 -9.73
N ALA A 40 -7.59 21.91 -8.57
CA ALA A 40 -7.18 23.08 -7.79
C ALA A 40 -5.72 23.02 -7.31
N LYS A 41 -5.17 21.81 -7.16
CA LYS A 41 -3.77 21.56 -6.77
C LYS A 41 -2.86 21.27 -7.96
N SER A 42 -3.36 21.30 -9.19
CA SER A 42 -2.62 20.91 -10.40
C SER A 42 -1.29 21.66 -10.54
N ARG A 43 -1.28 22.99 -10.48
CA ARG A 43 -0.05 23.80 -10.61
C ARG A 43 0.95 23.57 -9.48
N PHE A 44 0.47 23.31 -8.26
CA PHE A 44 1.33 23.01 -7.12
C PHE A 44 2.00 21.65 -7.31
N ARG A 45 1.19 20.63 -7.62
CA ARG A 45 1.65 19.25 -7.86
C ARG A 45 2.62 19.17 -9.04
N GLU A 46 2.36 19.92 -10.12
CA GLU A 46 3.21 19.95 -11.31
C GLU A 46 4.66 20.35 -10.99
N LYS A 47 4.86 21.30 -10.06
CA LYS A 47 6.20 21.75 -9.64
C LYS A 47 6.96 20.74 -8.79
N GLN A 48 6.27 19.75 -8.24
CA GLN A 48 6.86 18.73 -7.36
C GLN A 48 7.32 17.50 -8.12
N PHE A 49 6.88 17.34 -9.37
CA PHE A 49 7.26 16.19 -10.18
C PHE A 49 8.72 16.26 -10.61
N THR A 50 9.33 15.09 -10.69
CA THR A 50 10.51 14.88 -11.51
C THR A 50 10.19 15.12 -12.99
N ASP A 51 11.23 15.20 -13.82
CA ASP A 51 11.09 14.99 -15.25
C ASP A 51 10.46 13.62 -15.56
N TRP A 52 9.98 13.48 -16.80
CA TRP A 52 9.55 12.20 -17.34
C TRP A 52 10.77 11.30 -17.60
N LEU A 53 10.79 10.13 -16.98
CA LEU A 53 11.89 9.17 -17.02
C LEU A 53 11.40 7.81 -17.50
N ALA A 54 12.23 7.10 -18.26
CA ALA A 54 11.99 5.69 -18.55
C ALA A 54 11.93 4.86 -17.25
N PHE A 55 11.24 3.71 -17.30
CA PHE A 55 11.03 2.85 -16.13
C PHE A 55 12.32 2.53 -15.35
N GLU A 56 13.38 2.13 -16.04
CA GLU A 56 14.66 1.79 -15.41
C GLU A 56 15.30 2.98 -14.69
N ALA A 57 15.26 4.17 -15.30
CA ALA A 57 15.77 5.40 -14.71
C ALA A 57 14.94 5.81 -13.49
N MET A 58 13.61 5.67 -13.56
CA MET A 58 12.72 5.93 -12.43
C MET A 58 12.98 4.95 -11.27
N ASN A 59 13.28 3.67 -11.55
CA ASN A 59 13.62 2.70 -10.51
C ASN A 59 14.94 3.05 -9.83
N LYS A 60 15.99 3.35 -10.59
CA LYS A 60 17.29 3.80 -10.05
C LYS A 60 17.15 5.07 -9.22
N LEU A 61 16.38 6.05 -9.70
CA LEU A 61 16.09 7.26 -8.95
C LEU A 61 15.34 6.94 -7.65
N SER A 62 14.34 6.05 -7.69
CA SER A 62 13.57 5.65 -6.52
C SER A 62 14.41 4.92 -5.47
N GLU A 63 15.42 4.15 -5.88
CA GLU A 63 16.39 3.53 -4.98
C GLU A 63 17.33 4.56 -4.35
N SER A 64 17.88 5.47 -5.16
CA SER A 64 18.72 6.57 -4.67
C SER A 64 17.97 7.47 -3.67
N LYS A 65 16.72 7.81 -3.99
CA LYS A 65 15.84 8.58 -3.11
C LYS A 65 15.58 7.86 -1.79
N ARG A 66 15.26 6.56 -1.84
CA ARG A 66 15.12 5.73 -0.63
C ARG A 66 16.38 5.71 0.23
N ALA A 67 17.56 5.57 -0.37
CA ALA A 67 18.83 5.62 0.36
C ALA A 67 19.06 6.98 1.06
N SER A 68 18.53 8.08 0.49
CA SER A 68 18.57 9.41 1.11
C SER A 68 17.39 9.71 2.06
N GLY A 69 16.56 8.70 2.34
CA GLY A 69 15.39 8.81 3.23
C GLY A 69 14.16 9.45 2.60
N GLU A 70 14.14 9.60 1.28
CA GLU A 70 12.97 10.06 0.50
C GLU A 70 12.18 8.88 -0.05
N GLN A 71 10.85 9.02 -0.08
CA GLN A 71 9.95 7.98 -0.56
C GLN A 71 8.96 8.53 -1.59
N MET A 72 8.68 7.75 -2.64
CA MET A 72 7.68 8.10 -3.64
C MET A 72 6.28 8.12 -3.00
N ILE A 73 5.59 9.25 -3.07
CA ILE A 73 4.24 9.43 -2.50
C ILE A 73 3.15 9.57 -3.56
N TYR A 74 3.54 9.89 -4.80
CA TYR A 74 2.66 9.92 -5.97
C TYR A 74 3.48 9.72 -7.25
N TYR A 75 2.86 9.20 -8.29
CA TYR A 75 3.47 9.06 -9.61
C TYR A 75 2.40 9.04 -10.70
N GLU A 76 2.83 9.34 -11.92
CA GLU A 76 2.01 9.25 -13.13
C GLU A 76 2.74 8.41 -14.17
N TYR A 77 1.96 7.75 -15.03
CA TYR A 77 2.48 6.99 -16.17
C TYR A 77 1.96 7.56 -17.49
N HIS A 78 2.86 7.71 -18.46
CA HIS A 78 2.53 8.17 -19.80
C HIS A 78 2.81 7.06 -20.81
N GLU A 79 1.75 6.37 -21.26
CA GLU A 79 1.83 5.26 -22.21
C GLU A 79 2.58 5.62 -23.49
N GLY A 80 2.23 6.71 -24.17
CA GLY A 80 2.87 7.09 -25.44
C GLY A 80 4.37 7.39 -25.36
N LYS A 81 4.93 7.54 -24.15
CA LYS A 81 6.36 7.78 -23.92
C LYS A 81 7.03 6.64 -23.14
N MET A 82 6.25 5.64 -22.70
CA MET A 82 6.68 4.59 -21.77
C MET A 82 7.45 5.17 -20.57
N ALA A 83 6.99 6.31 -20.06
CA ALA A 83 7.71 7.14 -19.10
C ALA A 83 6.88 7.39 -17.85
N TYR A 84 7.59 7.61 -16.74
CA TYR A 84 7.04 7.89 -15.43
C TYR A 84 7.56 9.22 -14.94
N ARG A 85 6.76 9.92 -14.14
CA ARG A 85 7.22 10.99 -13.27
C ARG A 85 6.68 10.76 -11.88
N ALA A 86 7.39 11.24 -10.86
CA ALA A 86 7.04 10.96 -9.49
C ALA A 86 7.29 12.15 -8.57
N ILE A 87 6.59 12.14 -7.44
CA ILE A 87 6.78 13.07 -6.33
C ILE A 87 7.34 12.27 -5.16
N PHE A 88 8.44 12.76 -4.60
CA PHE A 88 9.12 12.16 -3.45
C PHE A 88 8.99 13.06 -2.22
N SER A 89 8.99 12.46 -1.03
CA SER A 89 8.94 13.21 0.24
C SER A 89 9.85 12.57 1.29
N LYS A 90 10.46 13.42 2.13
CA LYS A 90 11.18 13.01 3.35
C LYS A 90 10.27 12.89 4.58
N ALA A 91 9.02 13.37 4.48
CA ALA A 91 8.11 13.45 5.62
C ALA A 91 7.70 12.07 6.15
N ILE A 92 7.83 11.02 5.34
CA ILE A 92 7.55 9.65 5.73
C ILE A 92 8.51 8.68 5.03
N GLN A 93 8.90 7.63 5.75
CA GLN A 93 9.59 6.48 5.18
C GLN A 93 8.66 5.28 5.25
N PHE A 94 8.32 4.69 4.11
CA PHE A 94 7.39 3.56 4.07
C PHE A 94 8.12 2.25 4.42
N ASN A 95 7.57 1.49 5.37
CA ASN A 95 7.98 0.13 5.73
C ASN A 95 7.30 -0.89 4.81
N GLY A 96 7.48 -0.69 3.49
CA GLY A 96 6.88 -1.46 2.43
C GLY A 96 5.92 -0.63 1.59
N TRP A 97 6.15 -0.62 0.28
CA TRP A 97 5.32 0.06 -0.70
C TRP A 97 5.40 -0.65 -2.05
N TRP A 98 4.35 -0.54 -2.84
CA TRP A 98 4.28 -1.16 -4.16
C TRP A 98 3.59 -0.25 -5.14
N ARG A 99 4.22 -0.10 -6.31
CA ARG A 99 3.74 0.69 -7.44
C ARG A 99 3.26 -0.25 -8.53
N ILE A 100 2.04 -0.04 -9.03
CA ILE A 100 1.46 -0.90 -10.06
C ILE A 100 0.76 -0.04 -11.12
N THR A 101 1.00 -0.36 -12.38
CA THR A 101 0.27 0.19 -13.52
C THR A 101 -0.35 -0.96 -14.29
N ILE A 102 -1.68 -0.95 -14.44
CA ILE A 102 -2.42 -2.04 -15.10
C ILE A 102 -3.59 -1.48 -15.91
N SER A 103 -4.01 -2.25 -16.90
CA SER A 103 -5.17 -1.96 -17.74
C SER A 103 -6.40 -2.71 -17.26
N GLY A 104 -7.54 -2.03 -17.15
CA GLY A 104 -8.82 -2.68 -16.89
C GLY A 104 -9.21 -2.73 -15.41
N GLU A 105 -10.50 -2.47 -15.17
CA GLU A 105 -11.07 -2.34 -13.82
C GLU A 105 -11.01 -3.65 -13.02
N ARG A 106 -11.33 -4.79 -13.64
CA ARG A 106 -11.30 -6.09 -12.96
C ARG A 106 -9.89 -6.48 -12.51
N GLU A 107 -8.89 -6.23 -13.34
CA GLU A 107 -7.49 -6.49 -12.95
C GLU A 107 -7.08 -5.57 -11.80
N MET A 108 -7.59 -4.34 -11.79
CA MET A 108 -7.36 -3.37 -10.71
C MET A 108 -7.96 -3.82 -9.39
N GLU A 109 -9.21 -4.26 -9.40
CA GLU A 109 -9.85 -4.82 -8.21
C GLU A 109 -9.11 -6.07 -7.71
N ASN A 110 -8.64 -6.94 -8.61
CA ASN A 110 -7.84 -8.11 -8.25
C ASN A 110 -6.52 -7.72 -7.58
N GLN A 111 -5.81 -6.72 -8.12
CA GLN A 111 -4.56 -6.25 -7.52
C GLN A 111 -4.81 -5.62 -6.15
N VAL A 112 -5.87 -4.81 -5.98
CA VAL A 112 -6.22 -4.27 -4.68
C VAL A 112 -6.52 -5.39 -3.67
N ASN A 113 -7.25 -6.43 -4.07
CA ASN A 113 -7.49 -7.60 -3.20
C ASN A 113 -6.21 -8.35 -2.83
N ASP A 114 -5.33 -8.61 -3.80
CA ASP A 114 -4.07 -9.31 -3.59
C ASP A 114 -3.18 -8.56 -2.57
N TYR A 115 -3.03 -7.25 -2.72
CA TYR A 115 -2.22 -6.45 -1.78
C TYR A 115 -2.85 -6.33 -0.39
N LYS A 116 -4.18 -6.24 -0.31
CA LYS A 116 -4.89 -6.29 0.98
C LYS A 116 -4.66 -7.62 1.69
N SER A 117 -4.68 -8.74 0.96
CA SER A 117 -4.40 -10.07 1.52
C SER A 117 -2.97 -10.17 2.07
N LYS A 118 -2.04 -9.37 1.54
CA LYS A 118 -0.63 -9.25 1.98
C LYS A 118 -0.42 -8.22 3.09
N GLY A 119 -1.49 -7.65 3.65
CA GLY A 119 -1.41 -6.67 4.74
C GLY A 119 -0.90 -5.30 4.28
N PHE A 120 -1.32 -4.85 3.10
CA PHE A 120 -1.12 -3.50 2.60
C PHE A 120 -2.47 -2.82 2.33
N GLU A 121 -2.50 -1.49 2.40
CA GLU A 121 -3.67 -0.68 2.09
C GLU A 121 -3.38 0.22 0.89
N PRO A 122 -4.34 0.41 -0.03
CA PRO A 122 -4.17 1.33 -1.15
C PRO A 122 -4.17 2.78 -0.63
N LEU A 123 -3.05 3.47 -0.84
CA LEU A 123 -2.95 4.90 -0.59
C LEU A 123 -3.76 5.69 -1.63
N PHE A 124 -3.59 5.34 -2.90
CA PHE A 124 -4.39 5.85 -4.02
C PHE A 124 -4.57 4.80 -5.11
N VAL A 125 -5.63 4.98 -5.90
CA VAL A 125 -5.89 4.28 -7.17
C VAL A 125 -6.36 5.32 -8.17
N VAL A 126 -5.51 5.81 -9.06
CA VAL A 126 -5.86 6.87 -10.03
C VAL A 126 -6.01 6.26 -11.42
N LEU A 127 -7.11 6.60 -12.10
CA LEU A 127 -7.29 6.28 -13.52
C LEU A 127 -6.69 7.40 -14.38
N GLU A 128 -5.63 7.09 -15.11
CA GLU A 128 -4.91 7.98 -16.02
C GLU A 128 -5.08 7.48 -17.46
N GLY A 129 -6.00 8.09 -18.20
CA GLY A 129 -6.40 7.58 -19.51
C GLY A 129 -7.02 6.18 -19.36
N ASN A 130 -6.32 5.15 -19.85
CA ASN A 130 -6.76 3.76 -19.83
C ASN A 130 -6.06 2.90 -18.76
N PHE A 131 -5.20 3.49 -17.92
CA PHE A 131 -4.41 2.76 -16.93
C PHE A 131 -4.72 3.18 -15.51
N TYR A 132 -4.66 2.23 -14.60
CA TYR A 132 -4.73 2.48 -13.17
C TYR A 132 -3.32 2.55 -12.59
N SER A 133 -2.97 3.71 -12.03
CA SER A 133 -1.79 3.92 -11.22
C SER A 133 -2.16 3.75 -9.74
N MET A 134 -1.46 2.86 -9.03
CA MET A 134 -1.74 2.53 -7.63
C MET A 134 -0.49 2.51 -6.79
N LEU A 135 -0.62 3.04 -5.58
CA LEU A 135 0.42 2.93 -4.55
C LEU A 135 -0.19 2.30 -3.30
N PHE A 136 0.48 1.29 -2.77
CA PHE A 136 0.09 0.59 -1.54
C PHE A 136 1.10 0.87 -0.43
N VAL A 137 0.63 0.95 0.82
CA VAL A 137 1.45 1.21 2.02
C VAL A 137 1.02 0.29 3.17
N LYS A 138 1.81 0.21 4.24
CA LYS A 138 1.38 -0.53 5.44
C LYS A 138 0.27 0.21 6.21
N PRO A 139 -0.65 -0.50 6.89
CA PRO A 139 -1.80 0.11 7.57
C PRO A 139 -1.43 1.17 8.61
N ASP A 140 -0.35 0.96 9.38
CA ASP A 140 0.17 1.89 10.39
C ASP A 140 0.72 3.20 9.79
N GLN A 141 0.97 3.22 8.49
CA GLN A 141 1.49 4.39 7.76
C GLN A 141 0.43 5.11 6.93
N LEU A 142 -0.78 4.54 6.82
CA LEU A 142 -1.81 4.98 5.90
C LEU A 142 -2.29 6.40 6.18
N ASP A 143 -2.55 6.75 7.44
CA ASP A 143 -3.09 8.07 7.79
C ASP A 143 -2.08 9.20 7.55
N ALA A 144 -0.81 8.96 7.88
CA ALA A 144 0.26 9.91 7.61
C ALA A 144 0.48 10.08 6.11
N ALA A 145 0.49 8.98 5.35
CA ALA A 145 0.59 9.00 3.90
C ALA A 145 -0.59 9.75 3.24
N ARG A 146 -1.82 9.53 3.71
CA ARG A 146 -3.04 10.21 3.21
C ARG A 146 -3.01 11.72 3.43
N LYS A 147 -2.46 12.19 4.55
CA LYS A 147 -2.26 13.62 4.79
C LYS A 147 -1.35 14.24 3.72
N LEU A 148 -0.25 13.58 3.40
CA LEU A 148 0.68 14.05 2.36
C LEU A 148 0.04 14.06 0.98
N THR A 149 -0.69 13.01 0.59
CA THR A 149 -1.35 12.97 -0.71
C THR A 149 -2.52 13.96 -0.81
N ALA A 150 -3.19 14.27 0.31
CA ALA A 150 -4.24 15.28 0.35
C ALA A 150 -3.69 16.70 0.06
N GLU A 151 -2.47 17.02 0.49
CA GLU A 151 -1.80 18.30 0.15
C GLU A 151 -1.56 18.43 -1.36
N LEU A 152 -1.29 17.31 -2.03
CA LEU A 152 -1.19 17.19 -3.49
C LEU A 152 -2.56 17.17 -4.20
N GLY A 153 -3.66 17.16 -3.43
CA GLY A 153 -5.03 17.10 -3.92
C GLY A 153 -5.47 15.71 -4.39
N ILE A 154 -4.90 14.64 -3.84
CA ILE A 154 -5.25 13.26 -4.18
C ILE A 154 -6.02 12.67 -3.01
N GLU A 155 -7.28 12.33 -3.27
CA GLU A 155 -8.16 11.69 -2.29
C GLU A 155 -7.90 10.17 -2.23
N PRO A 156 -8.12 9.51 -1.08
CA PRO A 156 -8.04 8.05 -1.01
C PRO A 156 -9.09 7.38 -1.92
N PRO A 157 -8.85 6.14 -2.37
CA PRO A 157 -9.83 5.40 -3.13
C PRO A 157 -10.97 4.96 -2.20
N VAL A 158 -12.17 4.73 -2.75
CA VAL A 158 -13.29 4.18 -1.97
C VAL A 158 -13.43 2.70 -2.28
N LEU A 159 -13.24 1.87 -1.26
CA LEU A 159 -13.44 0.42 -1.32
C LEU A 159 -14.88 0.10 -0.89
N LYS A 160 -15.58 -0.74 -1.65
CA LYS A 160 -16.97 -1.18 -1.38
C LYS A 160 -17.07 -2.70 -1.30
#